data_AF-A0A2N2S4S4-F1
#
_entry.id   AF-A0A2N2S4S4-F1
#
_cell.length_a   1.000
_cell.length_b   1.000
_cell.length_c   1.000
_cell.angle_alpha   90.00
_cell.angle_beta   90.00
_cell.angle_gamma   90.00
#
_symmetry.space_group_name_H-M   'P 1'
#
loop_
_entity.id
_entity.type
_entity.pdbx_description
1 polymer ?
#
loop_
_entity_poly.entity_id
_entity_poly.type
_entity_poly.pdbx_seq_one_letter_code
_entity_poly.pdbx_strand_id
1 'polypeptide(L)'
;MLQALTLLLVFQLVGEVIVRAFALPVPGPVIGMALLFAALMLRGGPSESLRETAGSLLQHLSLLFVPAGTGVILYGSRLAEEWLPLTAALLGSTFLTIALTALLFVAMPGRAQDLIDFQVPGGDAAVQAPWRIALSYLHAAYGAELPDLPFLAGHECGVILEMVQKRLNSPLTSSCGRLFDAVA
;
A
#
# COMPACT_ATOMS: atom_id res chain seq x y z
N MET A 1 7.43 -8.32 24.08
CA MET A 1 8.61 -8.02 23.23
C MET A 1 9.39 -9.25 22.78
N LEU A 2 9.90 -10.12 23.67
CA LEU A 2 10.70 -11.31 23.30
C LEU A 2 10.01 -12.20 22.26
N GLN A 3 8.73 -12.58 22.47
CA GLN A 3 7.98 -13.41 21.53
C GLN A 3 7.87 -12.79 20.13
N ALA A 4 7.63 -11.48 20.05
CA ALA A 4 7.53 -10.76 18.78
C ALA A 4 8.88 -10.66 18.08
N LEU A 5 9.95 -10.39 18.83
CA LEU A 5 11.30 -10.30 18.30
C LEU A 5 11.79 -11.68 17.83
N THR A 6 11.48 -12.75 18.55
CA THR A 6 11.71 -14.13 18.10
C THR A 6 10.94 -14.43 16.82
N LEU A 7 9.67 -14.04 16.74
CA LEU A 7 8.87 -14.23 15.53
C LEU A 7 9.54 -13.53 14.33
N LEU A 8 9.89 -12.24 14.47
CA LEU A 8 10.57 -11.46 13.44
C LEU A 8 11.90 -12.11 13.03
N LEU A 9 12.73 -12.52 13.99
CA LEU A 9 14.02 -13.16 13.73
C LEU A 9 13.89 -14.55 13.09
N VAL A 10 12.87 -15.33 13.44
CA VAL A 10 12.63 -16.64 12.82
C VAL A 10 12.25 -16.46 11.37
N PHE A 11 11.32 -15.56 11.04
CA PHE A 11 10.97 -15.31 9.63
C PHE A 11 12.15 -14.71 8.85
N GLN A 12 12.91 -13.80 9.47
CA GLN A 12 14.16 -13.26 8.91
C GLN A 12 15.16 -14.38 8.59
N LEU A 13 15.39 -15.30 9.55
CA LEU A 13 16.33 -16.40 9.40
C LEU A 13 15.87 -17.38 8.31
N VAL A 14 14.58 -17.72 8.29
CA VAL A 14 14.01 -18.59 7.25
C VAL A 14 14.16 -17.95 5.87
N GLY A 15 13.88 -16.65 5.74
CA GLY A 15 14.09 -15.91 4.50
C GLY A 15 15.56 -15.93 4.04
N GLU A 16 16.49 -15.71 4.97
CA GLU A 16 17.93 -15.78 4.68
C GLU A 16 18.38 -17.18 4.25
N VAL A 17 17.89 -18.23 4.93
CA VAL A 17 18.17 -19.63 4.57
C VAL A 17 17.67 -19.94 3.17
N ILE A 18 16.45 -19.50 2.82
CA ILE A 18 15.88 -19.69 1.47
C ILE A 18 16.73 -18.96 0.43
N VAL A 19 17.04 -17.68 0.66
CA VAL A 19 17.85 -16.88 -0.27
C VAL A 19 19.21 -17.53 -0.51
N ARG A 20 19.88 -18.01 0.54
CA ARG A 20 21.18 -18.67 0.42
C ARG A 20 21.09 -20.04 -0.23
N ALA A 21 20.08 -20.84 0.10
CA ALA A 21 19.90 -22.18 -0.45
C ALA A 21 19.60 -22.16 -1.96
N PHE A 22 18.81 -21.18 -2.42
CA PHE A 22 18.42 -21.02 -3.81
C PHE A 22 19.23 -19.96 -4.58
N ALA A 23 20.24 -19.36 -3.95
CA ALA A 23 21.07 -18.29 -4.51
C ALA A 23 20.26 -17.14 -5.15
N LEU A 24 19.18 -16.72 -4.48
CA LEU A 24 18.27 -15.71 -5.02
C LEU A 24 18.91 -14.30 -4.98
N PRO A 25 18.72 -13.46 -6.00
CA PRO A 25 19.27 -12.11 -6.08
C PRO A 25 18.45 -11.10 -5.27
N VAL A 26 18.03 -11.45 -4.05
CA VAL A 26 17.25 -10.59 -3.15
C VAL A 26 17.73 -10.73 -1.71
N PRO A 27 17.65 -9.69 -0.88
CA PRO A 27 18.00 -9.81 0.54
C PRO A 27 17.06 -10.78 1.27
N GLY A 28 17.60 -11.63 2.16
CA GLY A 28 16.83 -12.49 3.06
C GLY A 28 15.66 -11.81 3.79
N PRO A 29 15.80 -10.56 4.31
CA PRO A 29 14.69 -9.86 4.93
C PRO A 29 13.44 -9.68 4.05
N VAL A 30 13.61 -9.53 2.73
CA VAL A 30 12.48 -9.34 1.81
C VAL A 30 11.62 -10.60 1.76
N ILE A 31 12.26 -11.77 1.70
CA ILE A 31 11.57 -13.07 1.73
C ILE A 31 10.96 -13.31 3.11
N GLY A 32 11.69 -13.01 4.19
CA GLY A 32 11.17 -13.12 5.57
C GLY A 32 9.91 -12.28 5.79
N MET A 33 9.89 -11.05 5.27
CA MET A 33 8.72 -10.17 5.30
C MET A 33 7.53 -10.76 4.52
N ALA A 34 7.77 -11.28 3.31
CA ALA A 34 6.71 -11.91 2.51
C ALA A 34 6.10 -13.13 3.21
N LEU A 35 6.93 -13.98 3.83
CA LEU A 35 6.49 -15.13 4.61
C LEU A 35 5.72 -14.73 5.87
N LEU A 36 6.22 -13.73 6.60
CA LEU A 36 5.52 -13.20 7.77
C LEU A 36 4.15 -12.63 7.36
N PHE A 37 4.11 -11.86 6.27
CA PHE A 37 2.86 -11.31 5.75
C PHE A 37 1.85 -12.41 5.39
N ALA A 38 2.27 -13.45 4.66
CA ALA A 38 1.42 -14.59 4.35
C ALA A 38 0.90 -15.30 5.62
N ALA A 39 1.76 -15.48 6.62
CA ALA A 39 1.37 -16.05 7.90
C ALA A 39 0.36 -15.17 8.66
N LEU A 40 0.52 -13.85 8.60
CA LEU A 40 -0.42 -12.90 9.22
C LEU A 40 -1.77 -12.87 8.50
N MET A 41 -1.79 -13.00 7.17
CA MET A 41 -3.03 -13.16 6.40
C MET A 41 -3.81 -14.40 6.85
N LEU A 42 -3.13 -15.54 6.98
CA LEU A 42 -3.74 -16.78 7.46
C LEU A 42 -4.24 -16.70 8.91
N ARG A 43 -3.59 -15.86 9.73
CA ARG A 43 -3.91 -15.69 11.15
C ARG A 43 -4.94 -14.58 11.44
N GLY A 44 -5.28 -13.76 10.44
CA GLY A 44 -6.21 -12.63 10.61
C GLY A 44 -5.60 -11.38 11.25
N GLY A 45 -4.27 -11.22 11.19
CA GLY A 45 -3.57 -10.00 11.61
C GLY A 45 -2.48 -10.18 12.69
N PRO A 46 -1.75 -9.11 13.02
CA PRO A 46 -0.66 -9.13 14.00
C PRO A 46 -1.17 -9.12 15.45
N SER A 47 -0.51 -9.85 16.34
CA SER A 47 -0.77 -9.76 17.78
C SER A 47 -0.38 -8.41 18.36
N GLU A 48 -1.02 -8.00 19.47
CA GLU A 48 -0.71 -6.76 20.23
C GLU A 48 0.80 -6.61 20.45
N SER A 49 1.43 -7.69 20.92
CA SER A 49 2.86 -7.76 21.21
C SER A 49 3.76 -7.57 19.98
N LEU A 50 3.32 -7.99 18.79
CA LEU A 50 4.04 -7.79 17.53
C LEU A 50 3.92 -6.34 17.07
N ARG A 51 2.73 -5.74 17.23
CA ARG A 51 2.47 -4.35 16.87
C ARG A 51 3.29 -3.38 17.73
N GLU A 52 3.31 -3.58 19.05
CA GLU A 52 4.13 -2.77 19.97
C GLU A 52 5.64 -2.90 19.68
N THR A 53 6.12 -4.12 19.47
CA THR A 53 7.55 -4.38 19.22
C THR A 53 7.98 -3.83 17.88
N ALA A 54 7.18 -4.01 16.82
CA ALA A 54 7.43 -3.40 15.52
C ALA A 54 7.42 -1.87 15.61
N GLY A 55 6.45 -1.28 16.33
CA GLY A 55 6.39 0.17 16.57
C GLY A 55 7.65 0.70 17.27
N SER A 56 8.12 0.01 18.32
CA SER A 56 9.36 0.38 19.02
C SER A 56 10.60 0.28 18.13
N LEU A 57 10.72 -0.77 17.31
CA LEU A 57 11.82 -0.89 16.33
C LEU A 57 11.76 0.22 15.27
N LEU A 58 10.55 0.57 14.81
CA LEU A 58 10.34 1.62 13.81
C LEU A 58 10.78 3.00 14.32
N GLN A 59 10.58 3.30 15.61
CA GLN A 59 11.07 4.53 16.24
C GLN A 59 12.60 4.66 16.24
N HIS A 60 13.31 3.53 16.10
CA HIS A 60 14.77 3.49 16.05
C HIS A 60 15.32 3.24 14.63
N LEU A 61 14.50 3.38 13.57
CA LEU A 61 14.95 3.18 12.17
C LEU A 61 16.16 4.03 11.79
N SER A 62 16.33 5.21 12.40
CA SER A 62 17.52 6.05 12.19
C SER A 62 18.82 5.30 12.46
N LEU A 63 18.85 4.39 13.44
CA LEU A 63 20.01 3.52 13.72
C LEU A 63 20.26 2.52 12.59
N LEU A 64 19.20 2.03 11.93
CA LEU A 64 19.28 1.10 10.81
C LEU A 64 19.83 1.77 9.53
N PHE A 65 19.72 3.10 9.42
CA PHE A 65 20.29 3.88 8.32
C PHE A 65 21.74 4.29 8.53
N VAL A 66 22.29 4.14 9.74
CA VAL A 66 23.70 4.46 10.02
C VAL A 66 24.66 3.70 9.11
N PRO A 67 24.54 2.37 8.89
CA PRO A 67 25.41 1.64 7.97
C PRO A 67 25.35 2.19 6.54
N ALA A 68 24.14 2.46 6.04
CA ALA A 68 23.96 3.05 4.72
C ALA A 68 24.62 4.43 4.62
N GLY A 69 24.43 5.29 5.62
CA GLY A 69 25.05 6.62 5.69
C GLY A 69 26.58 6.55 5.75
N THR A 70 27.15 5.64 6.55
CA THR A 70 28.61 5.45 6.60
C THR A 70 29.19 4.97 5.27
N GLY A 71 28.43 4.16 4.51
CA GLY A 71 28.82 3.75 3.15
C GLY A 71 28.90 4.94 2.19
N VAL A 72 27.93 5.85 2.24
CA VAL A 72 27.94 7.08 1.41
C VAL A 72 29.17 7.94 1.72
N ILE A 73 29.54 8.08 3.00
CA ILE A 73 30.72 8.85 3.40
C ILE A 73 32.01 8.16 2.89
N LEU A 74 32.11 6.84 3.05
CA LEU A 74 33.29 6.08 2.64
C LEU A 74 33.57 6.16 1.13
N TYR A 75 32.51 6.14 0.31
CA TYR A 75 32.60 6.22 -1.15
C TYR A 75 32.30 7.62 -1.70
N GLY A 76 32.38 8.66 -0.87
CA GLY A 76 31.97 10.01 -1.24
C GLY A 76 32.70 10.58 -2.46
N SER A 77 34.00 10.27 -2.63
CA SER A 77 34.76 10.70 -3.81
C SER A 77 34.24 10.06 -5.12
N ARG A 78 33.98 8.74 -5.12
CA ARG A 78 33.38 8.07 -6.28
C ARG A 78 31.98 8.59 -6.57
N LEU A 79 31.20 8.87 -5.52
CA LEU A 79 29.86 9.41 -5.67
C LEU A 79 29.88 10.81 -6.29
N ALA A 80 30.89 11.62 -5.96
CA ALA A 80 31.10 12.94 -6.55
C ALA A 80 31.61 12.88 -8.00
N GLU A 81 32.34 11.85 -8.39
CA GLU A 81 32.76 11.63 -9.78
C GLU A 81 31.60 11.12 -10.65
N GLU A 82 30.78 10.22 -10.12
CA GLU A 82 29.67 9.57 -10.84
C GLU A 82 28.29 10.18 -10.54
N TRP A 83 28.24 11.38 -9.96
CA TRP A 83 26.98 12.01 -9.52
C TRP A 83 25.97 12.16 -10.66
N LEU A 84 26.45 12.44 -11.88
CA LEU A 84 25.60 12.68 -13.04
C LEU A 84 24.96 11.38 -13.55
N PRO A 85 25.71 10.29 -13.83
CA PRO A 85 25.14 8.96 -14.08
C PRO A 85 24.18 8.48 -13.00
N LEU A 86 24.54 8.66 -11.72
CA LEU A 86 23.71 8.22 -10.59
C LEU A 86 22.38 8.98 -10.53
N THR A 87 22.42 10.30 -10.68
CA THR A 87 21.22 11.15 -10.65
C THR A 87 20.30 10.85 -11.84
N ALA A 88 20.89 10.69 -13.03
CA ALA A 88 20.14 10.32 -14.24
C ALA A 88 19.51 8.93 -14.11
N ALA A 89 20.25 7.95 -13.59
CA ALA A 89 19.73 6.60 -13.34
C ALA A 89 18.61 6.60 -12.29
N LEU A 90 18.76 7.36 -11.20
CA LEU A 90 17.77 7.42 -10.12
C LEU A 90 16.48 8.10 -10.56
N LEU A 91 16.56 9.29 -11.16
CA LEU A 91 15.38 9.97 -11.70
C LEU A 91 14.75 9.18 -12.84
N GLY A 92 15.57 8.74 -13.79
CA GLY A 92 15.11 7.96 -14.95
C GLY A 92 14.39 6.67 -14.54
N SER A 93 14.98 5.87 -13.65
CA SER A 93 14.37 4.64 -13.16
C SER A 93 13.10 4.90 -12.34
N THR A 94 13.06 5.97 -11.55
CA THR A 94 11.86 6.35 -10.79
C THR A 94 10.70 6.67 -11.73
N PHE A 95 10.90 7.57 -12.69
CA PHE A 95 9.88 7.91 -13.67
C PHE A 95 9.48 6.71 -14.53
N LEU A 96 10.45 5.90 -14.94
CA LEU A 96 10.19 4.68 -15.72
C LEU A 96 9.35 3.68 -14.91
N THR A 97 9.66 3.49 -13.63
CA THR A 97 8.90 2.57 -12.76
C THR A 97 7.47 3.06 -12.58
N ILE A 98 7.26 4.36 -12.35
CA ILE A 98 5.94 4.96 -12.24
C ILE A 98 5.17 4.78 -13.56
N ALA A 99 5.78 5.13 -14.69
CA ALA A 99 5.16 5.02 -16.00
C ALA A 99 4.81 3.57 -16.36
N LEU A 100 5.72 2.62 -16.11
CA LEU A 100 5.50 1.21 -16.35
C LEU A 100 4.38 0.66 -15.47
N THR A 101 4.36 1.02 -14.19
CA THR A 101 3.29 0.62 -13.27
C THR A 101 1.94 1.16 -13.75
N ALA A 102 1.87 2.44 -14.15
CA ALA A 102 0.66 3.04 -14.69
C ALA A 102 0.22 2.39 -16.01
N LEU A 103 1.15 2.09 -16.91
CA LEU A 103 0.86 1.47 -18.20
C LEU A 103 0.37 0.02 -18.04
N LEU A 104 1.02 -0.78 -17.18
CA LEU A 104 0.57 -2.13 -16.86
C LEU A 104 -0.84 -2.14 -16.26
N PHE A 105 -1.15 -1.14 -15.43
CA PHE A 105 -2.47 -0.98 -14.87
C PHE A 105 -3.53 -0.65 -15.93
N VAL A 106 -3.22 0.27 -16.85
CA VAL A 106 -4.10 0.65 -17.98
C VAL A 106 -4.26 -0.49 -18.99
N ALA A 107 -3.21 -1.29 -19.21
CA ALA A 107 -3.20 -2.39 -20.17
C ALA A 107 -3.96 -3.64 -19.69
N MET A 108 -4.37 -3.72 -18.42
CA MET A 108 -5.10 -4.85 -17.87
C MET A 108 -6.56 -4.88 -18.37
N PRO A 109 -7.04 -5.95 -19.02
CA PRO A 109 -8.36 -5.96 -19.65
C PRO A 109 -9.54 -6.07 -18.66
N GLY A 110 -10.50 -5.15 -18.80
CA GLY A 110 -11.93 -5.29 -18.49
C GLY A 110 -12.33 -5.45 -17.02
N ARG A 111 -12.09 -6.60 -16.40
CA ARG A 111 -12.70 -6.94 -15.10
C ARG A 111 -12.13 -6.16 -13.91
N ALA A 112 -10.90 -5.68 -14.02
CA ALA A 112 -10.33 -4.77 -13.03
C ALA A 112 -10.79 -3.32 -13.26
N GLN A 113 -10.99 -2.90 -14.51
CA GLN A 113 -11.45 -1.55 -14.85
C GLN A 113 -12.90 -1.30 -14.41
N ASP A 114 -13.77 -2.31 -14.53
CA ASP A 114 -15.15 -2.24 -14.00
C ASP A 114 -15.19 -2.09 -12.47
N LEU A 115 -14.18 -2.59 -11.74
CA LEU A 115 -14.03 -2.38 -10.29
C LEU A 115 -13.49 -0.98 -9.96
N ILE A 116 -12.90 -0.29 -10.93
CA ILE A 116 -12.24 1.01 -10.78
C ILE A 116 -13.12 2.15 -11.29
N ASP A 117 -14.10 1.90 -12.16
CA ASP A 117 -15.07 2.89 -12.60
C ASP A 117 -16.23 3.01 -11.59
N PHE A 118 -16.00 3.78 -10.53
CA PHE A 118 -17.02 4.11 -9.53
C PHE A 118 -17.45 5.57 -9.65
N GLN A 119 -18.63 5.85 -9.11
CA GLN A 119 -19.17 7.20 -9.09
C GLN A 119 -18.64 7.95 -7.88
N VAL A 120 -18.27 9.22 -8.07
CA VAL A 120 -17.82 10.10 -6.98
C VAL A 120 -18.99 10.99 -6.55
N PRO A 121 -19.76 10.64 -5.50
CA PRO A 121 -21.02 11.31 -5.23
C PRO A 121 -20.77 12.72 -4.68
N GLY A 122 -21.17 13.72 -5.46
CA GLY A 122 -20.94 15.13 -5.17
C GLY A 122 -19.58 15.67 -5.59
N GLY A 123 -18.85 14.98 -6.46
CA GLY A 123 -17.59 15.47 -7.04
C GLY A 123 -16.57 15.88 -5.98
N ASP A 124 -16.19 17.16 -5.95
CA ASP A 124 -15.20 17.70 -5.00
C ASP A 124 -15.63 17.58 -3.53
N ALA A 125 -16.94 17.51 -3.24
CA ALA A 125 -17.41 17.29 -1.88
C ALA A 125 -17.04 15.90 -1.35
N ALA A 126 -16.80 14.92 -2.24
CA ALA A 126 -16.39 13.58 -1.84
C ALA A 126 -14.94 13.52 -1.34
N VAL A 127 -14.10 14.52 -1.69
CA VAL A 127 -12.72 14.64 -1.17
C VAL A 127 -12.71 14.91 0.33
N GLN A 128 -13.65 15.76 0.78
CA GLN A 128 -13.77 16.17 2.18
C GLN A 128 -14.53 15.14 3.02
N ALA A 129 -15.18 14.17 2.37
CA ALA A 129 -16.05 13.19 3.00
C ALA A 129 -15.79 11.79 2.39
N PRO A 130 -14.67 11.14 2.75
CA PRO A 130 -14.23 9.88 2.12
C PRO A 130 -15.25 8.74 2.24
N TRP A 131 -16.09 8.76 3.28
CA TRP A 131 -17.21 7.83 3.46
C TRP A 131 -18.20 7.79 2.28
N ARG A 132 -18.35 8.89 1.52
CA ARG A 132 -19.19 8.94 0.32
C ARG A 132 -18.63 8.07 -0.80
N ILE A 133 -17.31 8.06 -0.95
CA ILE A 133 -16.59 7.26 -1.93
C ILE A 133 -16.65 5.78 -1.50
N ALA A 134 -16.41 5.51 -0.21
CA ALA A 134 -16.56 4.18 0.38
C ALA A 134 -17.97 3.60 0.13
N LEU A 135 -19.02 4.41 0.33
CA LEU A 135 -20.40 4.00 0.10
C LEU A 135 -20.67 3.67 -1.38
N SER A 136 -20.12 4.44 -2.33
CA SER A 136 -20.23 4.11 -3.75
C SER A 136 -19.55 2.78 -4.08
N TYR A 137 -18.38 2.49 -3.47
CA TYR A 137 -17.68 1.22 -3.65
C TYR A 137 -18.45 0.04 -3.07
N LEU A 138 -18.98 0.21 -1.84
CA LEU A 138 -19.77 -0.82 -1.19
C LEU A 138 -21.06 -1.10 -1.97
N HIS A 139 -21.72 -0.08 -2.51
CA HIS A 139 -22.88 -0.26 -3.37
C HIS A 139 -22.53 -0.97 -4.68
N ALA A 140 -21.39 -0.65 -5.29
CA ALA A 140 -20.92 -1.35 -6.48
C ALA A 140 -20.59 -2.83 -6.21
N ALA A 141 -20.05 -3.14 -5.03
CA ALA A 141 -19.64 -4.50 -4.65
C ALA A 141 -20.80 -5.37 -4.12
N TYR A 142 -21.69 -4.81 -3.30
CA TYR A 142 -22.77 -5.53 -2.60
C TYR A 142 -24.17 -5.26 -3.15
N GLY A 143 -24.32 -4.28 -4.05
CA GLY A 143 -25.63 -3.89 -4.57
C GLY A 143 -26.50 -3.18 -3.53
N ALA A 144 -27.80 -3.50 -3.51
CA ALA A 144 -28.77 -2.86 -2.62
C ALA A 144 -28.68 -3.36 -1.16
N GLU A 145 -28.05 -4.50 -0.91
CA GLU A 145 -27.89 -5.09 0.42
C GLU A 145 -26.54 -4.70 1.02
N LEU A 146 -26.46 -3.48 1.54
CA LEU A 146 -25.27 -3.00 2.23
C LEU A 146 -25.15 -3.66 3.62
N PRO A 147 -23.98 -4.21 4.00
CA PRO A 147 -23.76 -4.68 5.36
C PRO A 147 -23.87 -3.51 6.36
N ASP A 148 -24.40 -3.80 7.55
CA ASP A 148 -24.50 -2.80 8.62
C ASP A 148 -23.11 -2.48 9.16
N LEU A 149 -22.59 -1.32 8.77
CA LEU A 149 -21.22 -0.90 9.04
C LEU A 149 -21.23 0.31 9.98
N PRO A 150 -20.53 0.26 11.13
CA PRO A 150 -20.60 1.28 12.17
C PRO A 150 -20.09 2.65 11.70
N PHE A 151 -19.22 2.72 10.68
CA PHE A 151 -18.73 3.99 10.15
C PHE A 151 -19.75 4.70 9.23
N LEU A 152 -20.78 4.01 8.75
CA LEU A 152 -21.88 4.60 7.98
C LEU A 152 -23.02 5.08 8.89
N ALA A 153 -22.99 4.72 10.17
CA ALA A 153 -24.02 5.09 11.12
C ALA A 153 -24.06 6.62 11.33
N GLY A 154 -25.24 7.22 11.16
CA GLY A 154 -25.46 8.66 11.33
C GLY A 154 -25.21 9.50 10.08
N HIS A 155 -24.79 8.91 8.96
CA HIS A 155 -24.68 9.59 7.68
C HIS A 155 -25.93 9.37 6.81
N GLU A 156 -26.29 10.38 6.01
CA GLU A 156 -27.43 10.34 5.08
C GLU A 156 -27.15 9.46 3.85
N CYS A 157 -26.94 8.17 4.07
CA CYS A 157 -26.55 7.22 3.03
C CYS A 157 -27.61 7.09 1.93
N GLY A 158 -28.90 7.22 2.28
CA GLY A 158 -30.00 7.13 1.32
C GLY A 158 -29.93 8.17 0.19
N VAL A 159 -29.62 9.43 0.52
CA VAL A 159 -29.51 10.52 -0.46
C VAL A 159 -28.33 10.28 -1.40
N ILE A 160 -27.19 9.84 -0.86
CA ILE A 160 -25.99 9.56 -1.64
C ILE A 160 -26.18 8.36 -2.57
N LEU A 161 -26.83 7.30 -2.09
CA LEU A 161 -27.17 6.14 -2.92
C LEU A 161 -28.13 6.52 -4.05
N GLU A 162 -29.12 7.37 -3.76
CA GLU A 162 -30.05 7.87 -4.79
C GLU A 162 -29.31 8.71 -5.85
N MET A 163 -28.35 9.55 -5.43
CA MET A 163 -27.49 10.29 -6.37
C MET A 163 -26.68 9.34 -7.27
N VAL A 164 -26.09 8.29 -6.70
CA VAL A 164 -25.34 7.26 -7.44
C VAL A 164 -26.24 6.50 -8.42
N GLN A 165 -27.44 6.10 -7.98
CA GLN A 165 -28.40 5.37 -8.82
C GLN A 165 -28.91 6.22 -9.98
N LYS A 166 -29.22 7.50 -9.72
CA LYS A 166 -29.74 8.43 -10.73
C LYS A 166 -28.65 9.12 -11.55
N ARG A 167 -27.37 8.84 -11.28
CA ARG A 167 -26.21 9.51 -11.90
C ARG A 167 -26.26 11.04 -11.76
N LEU A 168 -26.74 11.54 -10.62
CA LEU A 168 -26.90 12.96 -10.35
C LEU A 168 -25.68 13.50 -9.58
N ASN A 169 -24.95 14.43 -10.19
CA ASN A 169 -23.74 15.03 -9.62
C ASN A 169 -22.72 13.98 -9.13
N SER A 170 -22.60 12.90 -9.90
CA SER A 170 -21.82 11.72 -9.55
C SER A 170 -20.96 11.28 -10.74
N PRO A 171 -19.92 12.07 -11.11
CA PRO A 171 -19.06 11.75 -12.23
C PRO A 171 -18.35 10.41 -12.01
N LEU A 172 -18.14 9.68 -13.10
CA LEU A 172 -17.32 8.46 -13.10
C LEU A 172 -15.84 8.83 -13.00
N THR A 173 -15.09 8.10 -12.18
CA THR A 173 -13.64 8.23 -12.10
C THR A 173 -13.00 6.85 -12.05
N SER A 174 -11.78 6.77 -12.59
CA SER A 174 -10.87 5.65 -12.44
C SER A 174 -9.66 6.00 -11.54
N SER A 175 -9.77 7.07 -10.77
CA SER A 175 -8.67 7.58 -9.95
C SER A 175 -8.34 6.65 -8.79
N CYS A 176 -7.13 6.08 -8.82
CA CYS A 176 -6.58 5.30 -7.72
C CYS A 176 -6.49 6.11 -6.42
N GLY A 177 -6.21 7.43 -6.49
CA GLY A 177 -6.20 8.29 -5.30
C GLY A 177 -7.56 8.32 -4.59
N ARG A 178 -8.65 8.34 -5.37
CA ARG A 178 -10.02 8.29 -4.84
C ARG A 178 -10.38 6.90 -4.29
N LEU A 179 -9.79 5.83 -4.83
CA LEU A 179 -9.88 4.49 -4.23
C LEU A 179 -9.19 4.44 -2.86
N PHE A 180 -8.04 5.07 -2.70
CA PHE A 180 -7.40 5.18 -1.38
C PHE A 180 -8.25 6.01 -0.39
N ASP A 181 -8.90 7.08 -0.85
CA ASP A 181 -9.85 7.84 -0.02
C ASP A 181 -10.97 6.94 0.53
N ALA A 182 -11.49 5.96 -0.23
CA ALA A 182 -12.52 5.04 0.27
C ALA A 182 -12.08 4.14 1.44
N VAL A 183 -10.77 3.93 1.62
CA VAL A 183 -10.22 3.04 2.66
C VAL A 183 -9.77 3.84 3.90
N ALA A 184 -9.52 5.14 3.75
CA ALA A 184 -9.02 6.03 4.79
C ALA A 184 -10.10 6.40 5.82
#